data_AF-A0A7S3S3Y2-F1
#
_entry.id   AF-A0A7S3S3Y2-F1
#
_cell.length_a   1.000
_cell.length_b   1.000
_cell.length_c   1.000
_cell.angle_alpha   90.00
_cell.angle_beta   90.00
_cell.angle_gamma   90.00
#
_symmetry.space_group_name_H-M   'P 1'
#
loop_
_entity.id
_entity.type
_entity.pdbx_description
1 polymer ?
#
loop_
_entity_poly.entity_id
_entity_poly.type
_entity_poly.pdbx_seq_one_letter_code
_entity_poly.pdbx_strand_id
1 'polypeptide(L)'
;GTACMCLNGCAMTCGGLAWWITGIVWRFSSDGAYAAGEIAPEGESIEDWDSKVTADGSLFQHHSGKFMFIYYILCWSLMGLSCLCSIIAAICGCVTGKGGD
;
A
#
# COMPACT_ATOMS: atom_id res chain seq x y z
N GLY A 1 32.73 -2.24 8.92
CA GLY A 1 32.25 -1.32 7.87
C GLY A 1 31.06 -1.87 7.08
N THR A 2 31.09 -3.16 6.72
CA THR A 2 30.16 -3.79 5.77
C THR A 2 28.69 -3.82 6.21
N ALA A 3 28.41 -4.09 7.50
CA ALA A 3 27.04 -4.15 8.02
C ALA A 3 26.27 -2.82 7.93
N CYS A 4 26.94 -1.69 8.20
CA CYS A 4 26.33 -0.36 8.07
C CYS A 4 26.01 -0.01 6.61
N MET A 5 26.79 -0.50 5.64
CA MET A 5 26.52 -0.27 4.21
C MET A 5 25.31 -1.08 3.72
N CYS A 6 25.16 -2.34 4.18
CA CYS A 6 23.99 -3.16 3.85
C CYS A 6 22.69 -2.58 4.41
N LEU A 7 22.71 -2.09 5.65
CA LEU A 7 21.56 -1.43 6.27
C LEU A 7 21.20 -0.12 5.59
N ASN A 8 22.21 0.68 5.19
CA ASN A 8 21.98 1.93 4.48
C ASN A 8 21.42 1.70 3.06
N GLY A 9 21.90 0.67 2.36
CA GLY A 9 21.34 0.23 1.08
C GLY A 9 19.87 -0.21 1.18
N CYS A 10 19.53 -0.97 2.22
CA CYS A 10 18.15 -1.36 2.50
C CYS A 10 17.27 -0.16 2.86
N ALA A 11 17.77 0.79 3.66
CA ALA A 11 17.01 1.99 4.02
C ALA A 11 16.66 2.83 2.78
N MET A 12 17.57 2.93 1.81
CA MET A 12 17.32 3.69 0.58
C MET A 12 16.33 2.98 -0.37
N THR A 13 16.46 1.67 -0.57
CA THR A 13 15.58 0.93 -1.49
C THR A 13 14.20 0.65 -0.89
N CYS A 14 14.13 0.25 0.39
CA CYS A 14 12.87 0.05 1.10
C CYS A 14 12.18 1.38 1.42
N GLY A 15 12.94 2.45 1.71
CA GLY A 15 12.40 3.78 1.94
C GLY A 15 11.73 4.37 0.70
N GLY A 16 12.34 4.20 -0.49
CA GLY A 16 11.73 4.59 -1.75
C GLY A 16 10.44 3.83 -2.06
N LEU A 17 10.42 2.51 -1.82
CA LEU A 17 9.22 1.68 -1.98
C LEU A 17 8.12 2.08 -0.99
N ALA A 18 8.47 2.32 0.28
CA ALA A 18 7.54 2.76 1.30
C ALA A 18 6.94 4.13 0.96
N TRP A 19 7.75 5.06 0.45
CA TRP A 19 7.28 6.37 0.03
C TRP A 19 6.38 6.30 -1.21
N TRP A 20 6.70 5.42 -2.15
CA TRP A 20 5.86 5.17 -3.33
C TRP A 20 4.51 4.57 -2.94
N ILE A 21 4.48 3.57 -2.07
CA ILE A 21 3.24 2.94 -1.57
C ILE A 21 2.42 3.94 -0.75
N THR A 22 3.06 4.68 0.16
CA THR A 22 2.39 5.74 0.95
C THR A 22 1.82 6.81 0.02
N GLY A 23 2.57 7.20 -1.01
CA GLY A 23 2.14 8.16 -2.01
C GLY A 23 0.92 7.68 -2.81
N ILE A 24 0.88 6.40 -3.21
CA ILE A 24 -0.28 5.81 -3.88
C ILE A 24 -1.49 5.77 -2.94
N VAL A 25 -1.32 5.30 -1.70
CA VAL A 25 -2.41 5.24 -0.71
C VAL A 25 -2.99 6.63 -0.46
N TRP A 26 -2.13 7.62 -0.25
CA TRP A 26 -2.57 8.97 0.08
C TRP A 26 -3.16 9.71 -1.11
N ARG A 27 -2.64 9.47 -2.33
CA ARG A 27 -3.08 10.15 -3.54
C ARG A 27 -4.32 9.52 -4.16
N PHE A 28 -4.53 8.22 -3.98
CA PHE A 28 -5.70 7.50 -4.52
C PHE A 28 -6.75 7.17 -3.47
N SER A 29 -6.61 7.61 -2.21
CA SER A 29 -7.65 7.36 -1.19
C SER A 29 -8.96 8.09 -1.51
N SER A 30 -8.90 9.35 -1.95
CA SER A 30 -10.13 10.10 -2.32
C SER A 30 -10.76 9.53 -3.58
N ASP A 31 -9.95 9.28 -4.60
CA ASP A 31 -10.42 8.80 -5.89
C ASP A 31 -10.93 7.36 -5.79
N GLY A 32 -10.29 6.54 -4.95
CA GLY A 32 -10.72 5.20 -4.61
C GLY A 32 -12.03 5.18 -3.83
N ALA A 33 -12.21 6.10 -2.86
CA ALA A 33 -13.47 6.22 -2.12
C ALA A 33 -14.62 6.71 -3.02
N TYR A 34 -14.34 7.62 -3.95
CA TYR A 34 -15.30 8.03 -4.97
C TYR A 34 -15.66 6.88 -5.93
N ALA A 35 -14.67 6.15 -6.44
CA ALA A 35 -14.89 5.00 -7.33
C ALA A 35 -15.61 3.82 -6.65
N ALA A 36 -15.47 3.69 -5.32
CA ALA A 36 -16.21 2.74 -4.50
C ALA A 36 -17.66 3.19 -4.20
N GLY A 37 -18.01 4.44 -4.52
CA GLY A 37 -19.32 5.01 -4.21
C GLY A 37 -19.46 5.47 -2.75
N GLU A 38 -18.39 5.49 -1.96
CA GLU A 38 -18.44 5.86 -0.52
C GLU A 38 -18.61 7.36 -0.29
N ILE A 39 -18.22 8.20 -1.26
CA ILE A 39 -18.28 9.66 -1.15
C ILE A 39 -19.21 10.21 -2.23
N ALA A 40 -20.27 10.88 -1.79
CA ALA A 40 -21.17 11.62 -2.68
C ALA A 40 -20.50 12.92 -3.19
N PRO A 41 -20.64 13.28 -4.48
CA PRO A 41 -20.14 14.53 -5.02
C PRO A 41 -20.90 15.74 -4.45
N GLU A 42 -20.23 16.90 -4.40
CA GLU A 42 -20.83 18.13 -3.87
C GLU A 42 -22.08 18.52 -4.68
N GLY A 43 -23.20 18.71 -3.97
CA GLY A 43 -24.48 19.11 -4.56
C GLY A 43 -25.46 17.97 -4.83
N GLU A 44 -25.09 16.71 -4.59
CA GLU A 44 -26.03 15.58 -4.60
C GLU A 44 -26.50 15.21 -3.20
N SER A 45 -27.78 14.84 -3.08
CA SER A 45 -28.30 14.25 -1.85
C SER A 45 -27.75 12.83 -1.68
N ILE A 46 -27.59 12.39 -0.42
CA ILE A 46 -27.10 11.04 -0.13
C ILE A 46 -28.06 9.98 -0.70
N GLU A 47 -29.37 10.22 -0.66
CA GLU A 47 -30.36 9.30 -1.21
C GLU A 47 -30.27 9.18 -2.75
N ASP A 48 -30.09 10.30 -3.45
CA ASP A 48 -29.95 10.28 -4.92
C ASP A 48 -28.64 9.61 -5.34
N TRP A 49 -27.56 9.83 -4.58
CA TRP A 49 -26.27 9.19 -4.81
C TRP A 49 -26.34 7.68 -4.63
N ASP A 50 -26.93 7.21 -3.53
CA ASP A 50 -27.08 5.78 -3.24
C ASP A 50 -27.87 5.06 -4.35
N SER A 51 -28.93 5.70 -4.86
CA SER A 51 -29.73 5.18 -5.96
C SER A 51 -28.95 5.05 -7.28
N LYS A 52 -28.01 5.96 -7.56
CA LYS A 52 -27.13 5.91 -8.75
C LYS A 52 -26.05 4.86 -8.61
N VAL A 53 -25.50 4.71 -7.41
CA VAL A 53 -24.45 3.73 -7.10
C VAL A 53 -25.00 2.31 -7.15
N THR A 54 -26.22 2.09 -6.66
CA THR A 54 -26.89 0.77 -6.66
C THR A 54 -27.70 0.46 -7.93
N ALA A 55 -27.78 1.41 -8.88
CA ALA A 55 -28.47 1.21 -10.15
C ALA A 55 -27.90 0.01 -10.95
N ASP A 56 -28.79 -0.71 -11.62
CA ASP A 56 -28.40 -1.86 -12.46
C ASP A 56 -27.60 -1.36 -13.67
N GLY A 57 -26.33 -1.80 -13.79
CA GLY A 57 -25.38 -1.27 -14.77
C GLY A 57 -24.56 -0.07 -14.32
N SER A 58 -24.59 0.30 -13.02
CA SER A 58 -23.67 1.32 -12.51
C SER A 58 -22.22 0.89 -12.70
N LEU A 59 -21.37 1.83 -13.08
CA LEU A 59 -19.92 1.62 -13.24
C LEU A 59 -19.18 1.66 -11.90
N PHE A 60 -19.90 1.96 -10.81
CA PHE A 60 -19.32 2.04 -9.48
C PHE A 60 -19.10 0.63 -8.93
N GLN A 61 -17.87 0.36 -8.47
CA GLN A 61 -17.52 -0.92 -7.87
C GLN A 61 -17.99 -1.01 -6.41
N HIS A 62 -19.24 -0.65 -6.11
CA HIS A 62 -19.81 -0.71 -4.77
C HIS A 62 -19.87 -2.15 -4.22
N HIS A 63 -20.31 -3.10 -5.04
CA HIS A 63 -20.35 -4.53 -4.65
C HIS A 63 -18.95 -5.13 -4.42
N SER A 64 -17.90 -4.41 -4.85
CA SER A 64 -16.49 -4.75 -4.68
C SER A 64 -15.74 -3.67 -3.91
N GLY A 65 -16.37 -2.95 -2.97
CA GLY A 65 -15.68 -1.97 -2.10
C GLY A 65 -14.46 -2.57 -1.36
N LYS A 66 -14.43 -3.90 -1.22
CA LYS A 66 -13.25 -4.65 -0.75
C LYS A 66 -12.05 -4.60 -1.71
N PHE A 67 -12.21 -4.31 -3.00
CA PHE A 67 -11.13 -4.36 -3.98
C PHE A 67 -10.05 -3.31 -3.72
N MET A 68 -10.42 -2.05 -3.48
CA MET A 68 -9.43 -1.03 -3.14
C MET A 68 -8.80 -1.26 -1.77
N PHE A 69 -9.58 -1.72 -0.80
CA PHE A 69 -9.05 -2.11 0.49
C PHE A 69 -8.06 -3.29 0.40
N ILE A 70 -8.38 -4.31 -0.40
CA ILE A 70 -7.51 -5.46 -0.68
C ILE A 70 -6.25 -5.00 -1.41
N TYR A 71 -6.37 -4.12 -2.39
CA TYR A 71 -5.23 -3.53 -3.10
C TYR A 71 -4.29 -2.82 -2.13
N TYR A 72 -4.82 -2.00 -1.22
CA TYR A 72 -4.03 -1.36 -0.18
C TYR A 72 -3.38 -2.38 0.76
N ILE A 73 -4.10 -3.38 1.27
CA ILE A 73 -3.52 -4.43 2.12
C ILE A 73 -2.40 -5.17 1.40
N LEU A 74 -2.56 -5.49 0.11
CA LEU A 74 -1.53 -6.16 -0.68
C LEU A 74 -0.29 -5.28 -0.83
N CYS A 75 -0.44 -3.99 -1.13
CA CYS A 75 0.68 -3.05 -1.21
C CYS A 75 1.42 -2.93 0.14
N TRP A 76 0.70 -2.74 1.25
CA TRP A 76 1.30 -2.67 2.59
C TRP A 76 1.99 -3.99 2.98
N SER A 77 1.41 -5.13 2.62
CA SER A 77 2.00 -6.45 2.89
C SER A 77 3.28 -6.69 2.09
N LEU A 78 3.30 -6.32 0.80
CA LEU A 78 4.50 -6.38 -0.04
C LEU A 78 5.62 -5.47 0.48
N MET A 79 5.26 -4.28 0.98
CA MET A 79 6.20 -3.39 1.66
C MET A 79 6.81 -4.09 2.89
N GLY A 80 5.96 -4.61 3.78
CA GLY A 80 6.40 -5.29 4.99
C GLY A 80 7.30 -6.48 4.70
N LEU A 81 6.95 -7.29 3.71
CA LEU A 81 7.75 -8.43 3.27
C LEU A 81 9.12 -7.99 2.74
N SER A 82 9.17 -6.95 1.89
CA SER A 82 10.43 -6.44 1.32
C SER A 82 11.38 -5.90 2.41
N CYS A 83 10.85 -5.16 3.38
CA CYS A 83 11.62 -4.66 4.52
C CYS A 83 12.11 -5.80 5.42
N LEU A 84 11.26 -6.80 5.66
CA LEU A 84 11.60 -7.95 6.50
C LEU A 84 12.72 -8.80 5.88
N CYS A 85 12.63 -9.11 4.59
CA CYS A 85 13.66 -9.86 3.87
C CYS A 85 15.02 -9.15 3.92
N SER A 86 15.02 -7.82 3.76
CA SER A 86 16.21 -6.98 3.85
C SER A 86 16.84 -6.98 5.25
N ILE A 87 16.03 -6.89 6.31
CA ILE A 87 16.50 -6.95 7.70
C ILE A 87 17.08 -8.34 8.02
N ILE A 88 16.40 -9.41 7.62
CA ILE A 88 16.86 -10.78 7.82
C ILE A 88 18.20 -11.01 7.10
N ALA A 89 18.33 -10.59 5.84
CA ALA A 89 19.57 -10.71 5.08
C ALA A 89 20.73 -9.95 5.76
N ALA A 90 20.47 -8.76 6.30
CA ALA A 90 21.47 -7.99 7.05
C ALA A 90 21.90 -8.70 8.34
N ILE A 91 20.95 -9.28 9.10
CA ILE A 91 21.25 -10.03 10.32
C ILE A 91 22.04 -11.31 9.99
N CYS A 92 21.59 -12.09 9.00
CA CYS A 92 22.28 -13.29 8.55
C CYS A 92 23.71 -12.99 8.12
N GLY A 93 23.93 -11.97 7.30
CA GLY A 93 25.28 -11.55 6.89
C GLY A 93 26.18 -11.14 8.05
N CYS A 94 25.61 -10.55 9.12
CA CYS A 94 26.38 -10.24 10.34
C CYS A 94 26.73 -11.48 11.16
N VAL A 95 25.90 -12.53 11.14
CA VAL A 95 26.14 -13.79 11.86
C VAL A 95 27.18 -14.65 11.11
N THR A 96 27.06 -14.81 9.79
CA THR A 96 28.04 -15.56 8.99
C THR A 96 29.39 -14.84 8.87
N GLY A 97 29.40 -13.50 8.84
CA GLY A 97 30.65 -12.72 8.81
C GLY A 97 31.48 -12.82 10.11
N LYS A 98 30.91 -13.32 11.20
CA LYS A 98 31.58 -13.49 12.50
C LYS A 98 32.26 -14.85 12.68
N GLY A 99 32.03 -15.80 11.77
CA GLY A 99 32.62 -17.15 11.82
C GLY A 99 33.84 -17.34 10.90
N GLY A 100 34.37 -16.25 10.33
CA GLY A 100 35.50 -16.24 9.40
C GLY A 100 36.80 -15.68 9.99
N ASP A 101 36.87 -15.49 11.31
CA ASP A 101 38.11 -15.24 12.06
C ASP A 101 38.39 -16.42 13.01
#